data_AF-A0A958L699-F1
#
_entry.id   AF-A0A958L699-F1
#
_cell.length_a   1.000
_cell.length_b   1.000
_cell.length_c   1.000
_cell.angle_alpha   90.00
_cell.angle_beta   90.00
_cell.angle_gamma   90.00
#
_symmetry.space_group_name_H-M   'P 1'
#
loop_
_entity.id
_entity.type
_entity.pdbx_description
1 polymer ?
#
loop_
_entity_poly.entity_id
_entity_poly.type
_entity_poly.pdbx_seq_one_letter_code
_entity_poly.pdbx_strand_id
1 'polypeptide(L)'
;MRLNERREFLKFMGKSGLSLGILPFLSACESLGLNKSSPIAPISPSSQDQLVLSPGLEWKSVISWNDILNPQQDRFGFNCDYIAFFPTGDNEAILWVNHESPNPIFVSNYVHGQKRTKNQVIAEQKSVGGSLVKIKKTANGWQYVQNDPVNRRIDGTQKIHFANGEIVKGQNYAIGTLGNCAGGHTPWGTVITCEENYQDFYGDNEKIKNSFKKTTTANYQWNKFFAYPPEHYGWCVEVNPVTGHAVKHTSLGRYAHECATVTEARDGRIVVYSGDDKNDECIYKLISNDQNSIHKGELFVADTVNGRWLSLDINKQPVLKKYFGNQLEVLTYARFAAHEIGATRLDRPEDIEIDPNNGDVYITLTNNKPKGNYHG
;
A
#
# COMPACT_ATOMS: atom_id res chain seq x y z
N MET A 1 16.61 19.42 -9.31
CA MET A 1 15.34 19.42 -10.07
C MET A 1 15.09 20.83 -10.62
N ARG A 2 15.14 21.04 -11.94
CA ARG A 2 14.88 22.38 -12.51
C ARG A 2 13.36 22.60 -12.51
N LEU A 3 12.91 23.80 -12.15
CA LEU A 3 11.47 24.17 -12.06
C LEU A 3 10.62 23.82 -13.29
N ASN A 4 11.24 23.63 -14.47
CA ASN A 4 10.56 23.20 -15.69
C ASN A 4 10.17 21.70 -15.70
N GLU A 5 10.84 20.83 -14.94
CA GLU A 5 10.57 19.38 -14.91
C GLU A 5 9.32 19.05 -14.07
N ARG A 6 9.10 19.77 -12.97
CA ARG A 6 7.96 19.56 -12.05
C ARG A 6 6.60 19.87 -12.71
N ARG A 7 6.54 20.85 -13.61
CA ARG A 7 5.29 21.26 -14.27
C ARG A 7 4.83 20.27 -15.35
N GLU A 8 5.76 19.64 -16.05
CA GLU A 8 5.43 18.59 -17.02
C GLU A 8 5.02 17.29 -16.31
N PHE A 9 5.61 17.00 -15.15
CA PHE A 9 5.21 15.88 -14.29
C PHE A 9 3.74 15.97 -13.81
N LEU A 10 3.26 17.14 -13.39
CA LEU A 10 1.86 17.32 -12.99
C LEU A 10 0.88 17.14 -14.17
N LYS A 11 1.25 17.58 -15.37
CA LYS A 11 0.45 17.36 -16.59
C LYS A 11 0.34 15.88 -16.97
N PHE A 12 1.36 15.09 -16.68
CA PHE A 12 1.39 13.64 -16.92
C PHE A 12 0.34 12.89 -16.09
N MET A 13 0.10 13.32 -14.85
CA MET A 13 -0.88 12.68 -13.96
C MET A 13 -2.32 13.04 -14.31
N GLY A 14 -2.58 14.27 -14.79
CA GLY A 14 -3.92 14.78 -15.08
C GLY A 14 -4.51 14.51 -16.48
N LYS A 15 -3.76 13.91 -17.42
CA LYS A 15 -4.23 13.65 -18.79
C LYS A 15 -4.45 12.16 -19.09
N SER A 16 -5.65 11.68 -18.80
CA SER A 16 -6.23 10.50 -19.44
C SER A 16 -7.10 10.96 -20.63
N GLY A 17 -6.64 10.73 -21.86
CA GLY A 17 -7.47 10.84 -23.07
C GLY A 17 -6.77 11.48 -24.27
N LEU A 18 -6.54 10.69 -25.33
CA LEU A 18 -6.20 11.19 -26.66
C LEU A 18 -7.37 12.00 -27.24
N SER A 19 -7.11 13.24 -27.64
CA SER A 19 -7.78 13.87 -28.79
C SER A 19 -6.88 14.95 -29.39
N LEU A 20 -6.63 14.83 -30.69
CA LEU A 20 -5.96 15.82 -31.52
C LEU A 20 -6.83 17.08 -31.61
N GLY A 21 -6.39 18.17 -30.99
CA GLY A 21 -7.00 19.49 -31.11
C GLY A 21 -5.96 20.57 -30.82
N ILE A 22 -5.71 21.42 -31.81
CA ILE A 22 -4.75 22.53 -31.76
C ILE A 22 -5.39 23.76 -31.07
N LEU A 23 -4.60 24.44 -30.21
CA LEU A 23 -4.73 25.78 -29.57
C LEU A 23 -5.54 25.92 -28.25
N PRO A 24 -5.23 26.94 -27.40
CA PRO A 24 -4.09 27.87 -27.38
C PRO A 24 -3.17 27.72 -26.15
N PHE A 25 -1.98 28.31 -26.30
CA PHE A 25 -0.94 28.43 -25.29
C PHE A 25 -1.37 29.30 -24.08
N LEU A 26 -0.79 28.93 -22.92
CA LEU A 26 -0.49 29.78 -21.77
C LEU A 26 -1.68 30.41 -21.03
N SER A 27 -2.21 29.67 -20.05
CA SER A 27 -2.30 30.26 -18.71
C SER A 27 -1.08 29.75 -17.94
N ALA A 28 -0.16 30.66 -17.64
CA ALA A 28 0.80 30.44 -16.56
C ALA A 28 0.03 30.09 -15.28
N CYS A 29 0.67 29.46 -14.29
CA CYS A 29 0.10 29.42 -12.95
C CYS A 29 -0.42 30.83 -12.62
N GLU A 30 -1.75 31.02 -12.62
CA GLU A 30 -2.32 31.88 -11.61
C GLU A 30 -1.68 31.39 -10.33
N SER A 31 -1.06 32.30 -9.58
CA SER A 31 -0.80 32.03 -8.18
C SER A 31 -2.09 31.43 -7.66
N LEU A 32 -2.08 30.13 -7.33
CA LEU A 32 -3.17 29.55 -6.57
C LEU A 32 -3.34 30.55 -5.44
N GLY A 33 -4.50 31.20 -5.39
CA GLY A 33 -4.84 32.20 -4.39
C GLY A 33 -5.01 31.52 -3.03
N LEU A 34 -4.03 30.72 -2.62
CA LEU A 34 -3.86 30.13 -1.30
C LEU A 34 -3.35 31.23 -0.36
N ASN A 35 -4.02 32.39 -0.39
CA ASN A 35 -4.04 33.36 0.70
C ASN A 35 -5.10 32.91 1.72
N LYS A 36 -5.00 31.67 2.19
CA LYS A 36 -5.56 31.30 3.47
C LYS A 36 -4.39 30.88 4.34
N SER A 37 -3.98 31.76 5.23
CA SER A 37 -3.17 31.34 6.37
C SER A 37 -3.86 30.13 7.00
N SER A 38 -3.13 29.03 7.16
CA SER A 38 -3.66 27.89 7.91
C SER A 38 -4.19 28.40 9.26
N PRO A 39 -5.39 28.01 9.70
CA PRO A 39 -5.91 28.42 11.01
C PRO A 39 -5.10 27.78 12.16
N ILE A 40 -4.19 26.85 11.85
CA ILE A 40 -3.36 26.14 12.81
C ILE A 40 -1.99 26.82 12.89
N ALA A 41 -1.63 27.30 14.08
CA ALA A 41 -0.32 27.89 14.33
C ALA A 41 0.80 26.82 14.22
N PRO A 42 1.92 27.11 13.53
CA PRO A 42 3.05 26.18 13.48
C PRO A 42 3.70 26.03 14.86
N ILE A 43 4.26 24.86 15.13
CA ILE A 43 5.05 24.56 16.34
C ILE A 43 6.49 24.22 15.97
N SER A 44 7.41 24.37 16.93
CA SER A 44 8.81 23.96 16.75
C SER A 44 8.97 22.44 16.98
N PRO A 45 9.97 21.80 16.35
CA PRO A 45 10.35 20.43 16.68
C PRO A 45 10.61 20.26 18.17
N SER A 46 10.23 19.09 18.70
CA SER A 46 10.39 18.72 20.11
C SER A 46 11.12 17.39 20.22
N SER A 47 11.95 17.24 21.25
CA SER A 47 12.60 15.97 21.62
C SER A 47 11.93 15.29 22.81
N GLN A 48 10.75 15.77 23.22
CA GLN A 48 9.99 15.17 24.32
C GLN A 48 9.30 13.89 23.83
N ASP A 49 9.23 12.88 24.69
CA ASP A 49 8.46 11.65 24.45
C ASP A 49 6.98 11.88 24.75
N GLN A 50 6.38 12.86 24.05
CA GLN A 50 4.99 13.30 24.17
C GLN A 50 4.48 13.81 22.82
N LEU A 51 3.20 13.60 22.53
CA LEU A 51 2.55 14.23 21.36
C LEU A 51 2.29 15.71 21.64
N VAL A 52 3.13 16.58 21.08
CA VAL A 52 3.01 18.05 21.17
C VAL A 52 2.13 18.55 20.04
N LEU A 53 1.08 19.32 20.38
CA LEU A 53 0.12 19.88 19.42
C LEU A 53 0.15 21.41 19.41
N SER A 54 -0.32 22.00 18.31
CA SER A 54 -0.61 23.43 18.24
C SER A 54 -1.66 23.84 19.27
N PRO A 55 -1.62 25.09 19.78
CA PRO A 55 -2.60 25.57 20.75
C PRO A 55 -4.06 25.37 20.28
N GLY A 56 -4.90 24.86 21.18
CA GLY A 56 -6.32 24.61 20.91
C GLY A 56 -6.65 23.22 20.35
N LEU A 57 -5.64 22.40 20.05
CA LEU A 57 -5.83 20.99 19.68
C LEU A 57 -5.64 20.06 20.89
N GLU A 58 -6.41 18.97 20.92
CA GLU A 58 -6.29 17.90 21.90
C GLU A 58 -6.13 16.54 21.19
N TRP A 59 -5.52 15.58 21.88
CA TRP A 59 -5.47 14.19 21.44
C TRP A 59 -5.98 13.26 22.53
N LYS A 60 -6.50 12.11 22.12
CA LYS A 60 -6.89 11.00 23.00
C LYS A 60 -6.53 9.69 22.33
N SER A 61 -6.04 8.73 23.10
CA SER A 61 -5.87 7.37 22.60
C SER A 61 -7.23 6.73 22.39
N VAL A 62 -7.43 6.13 21.22
CA VAL A 62 -8.65 5.39 20.88
C VAL A 62 -8.48 3.91 21.20
N ILE A 63 -7.36 3.31 20.78
CA ILE A 63 -7.01 1.91 20.99
C ILE A 63 -5.48 1.76 20.86
N SER A 64 -4.90 0.82 21.60
CA SER A 64 -3.46 0.57 21.64
C SER A 64 -3.13 -0.90 21.35
N TRP A 65 -1.87 -1.17 20.98
CA TRP A 65 -1.35 -2.53 20.88
C TRP A 65 -1.71 -3.35 22.13
N ASN A 66 -2.07 -4.62 21.92
CA ASN A 66 -2.50 -5.60 22.92
C ASN A 66 -3.89 -5.41 23.54
N ASP A 67 -4.61 -4.33 23.22
CA ASP A 67 -6.02 -4.21 23.61
C ASP A 67 -6.83 -5.39 23.08
N ILE A 68 -7.73 -5.91 23.92
CA ILE A 68 -8.57 -7.08 23.60
C ILE A 68 -9.74 -6.61 22.74
N LEU A 69 -9.87 -7.17 21.54
CA LEU A 69 -10.87 -6.78 20.56
C LEU A 69 -12.21 -7.47 20.77
N ASN A 70 -12.18 -8.76 21.08
CA ASN A 70 -13.35 -9.63 21.09
C ASN A 70 -13.28 -10.73 22.16
N PRO A 71 -14.38 -11.46 22.42
CA PRO A 71 -14.41 -12.53 23.43
C PRO A 71 -13.40 -13.66 23.17
N GLN A 72 -13.01 -13.87 21.91
CA GLN A 72 -11.99 -14.85 21.51
C GLN A 72 -10.56 -14.45 21.91
N GLN A 73 -10.40 -13.27 22.53
CA GLN A 73 -9.11 -12.73 22.98
C GLN A 73 -8.17 -12.38 21.84
N ASP A 74 -8.70 -12.06 20.66
CA ASP A 74 -7.90 -11.41 19.62
C ASP A 74 -7.40 -10.08 20.16
N ARG A 75 -6.13 -9.76 19.86
CA ARG A 75 -5.47 -8.54 20.32
C ARG A 75 -5.23 -7.61 19.16
N PHE A 76 -5.38 -6.31 19.40
CA PHE A 76 -4.96 -5.28 18.45
C PHE A 76 -3.46 -5.41 18.16
N GLY A 77 -3.10 -5.34 16.87
CA GLY A 77 -1.76 -5.66 16.38
C GLY A 77 -0.69 -4.63 16.76
N PHE A 78 0.53 -4.86 16.25
CA PHE A 78 1.72 -4.08 16.57
C PHE A 78 2.13 -3.16 15.41
N ASN A 79 2.75 -2.02 15.71
CA ASN A 79 3.17 -1.01 14.72
C ASN A 79 2.03 -0.62 13.78
N CYS A 80 1.07 0.12 14.32
CA CYS A 80 -0.02 0.64 13.53
C CYS A 80 0.49 1.57 12.44
N ASP A 81 -0.10 1.42 11.27
CA ASP A 81 0.19 2.25 10.11
C ASP A 81 -1.15 2.80 9.57
N TYR A 82 -1.42 2.72 8.27
CA TYR A 82 -2.61 3.29 7.65
C TYR A 82 -3.94 2.92 8.33
N ILE A 83 -4.78 3.94 8.43
CA ILE A 83 -6.10 3.88 9.05
C ILE A 83 -7.14 4.27 8.00
N ALA A 84 -8.14 3.43 7.83
CA ALA A 84 -9.31 3.70 7.00
C ALA A 84 -10.56 3.84 7.89
N PHE A 85 -11.31 4.92 7.69
CA PHE A 85 -12.49 5.26 8.49
C PHE A 85 -13.78 5.01 7.69
N PHE A 86 -14.64 4.12 8.19
CA PHE A 86 -15.92 3.76 7.55
C PHE A 86 -17.10 4.19 8.43
N PRO A 87 -17.76 5.33 8.13
CA PRO A 87 -18.95 5.75 8.86
C PRO A 87 -20.05 4.68 8.81
N THR A 88 -20.66 4.38 9.96
CA THR A 88 -21.82 3.47 10.09
C THR A 88 -23.04 4.15 10.72
N GLY A 89 -22.92 5.44 11.03
CA GLY A 89 -23.94 6.34 11.58
C GLY A 89 -23.29 7.67 11.99
N ASP A 90 -24.09 8.63 12.48
CA ASP A 90 -23.63 9.99 12.78
C ASP A 90 -22.48 10.07 13.81
N ASN A 91 -22.41 9.09 14.70
CA ASN A 91 -21.43 9.03 15.78
C ASN A 91 -20.77 7.65 15.89
N GLU A 92 -20.77 6.87 14.81
CA GLU A 92 -20.24 5.51 14.82
C GLU A 92 -19.49 5.20 13.52
N ALA A 93 -18.40 4.44 13.63
CA ALA A 93 -17.62 4.02 12.48
C ALA A 93 -16.93 2.69 12.74
N ILE A 94 -16.50 2.05 11.66
CA ILE A 94 -15.52 0.96 11.68
C ILE A 94 -14.19 1.55 11.25
N LEU A 95 -13.15 1.32 12.03
CA LEU A 95 -11.78 1.54 11.61
C LEU A 95 -11.23 0.24 11.05
N TRP A 96 -10.58 0.34 9.89
CA TRP A 96 -9.51 -0.57 9.55
C TRP A 96 -8.18 0.06 9.97
N VAL A 97 -7.30 -0.71 10.59
CA VAL A 97 -5.96 -0.26 10.98
C VAL A 97 -4.94 -1.32 10.56
N ASN A 98 -3.96 -0.93 9.74
CA ASN A 98 -2.82 -1.76 9.37
C ASN A 98 -1.89 -2.00 10.56
N HIS A 99 -1.21 -3.15 10.55
CA HIS A 99 -0.15 -3.54 11.47
C HIS A 99 1.03 -4.04 10.65
N GLU A 100 1.98 -3.14 10.43
CA GLU A 100 2.98 -3.28 9.38
C GLU A 100 4.00 -4.37 9.71
N SER A 101 4.58 -4.31 10.90
CA SER A 101 5.75 -5.09 11.25
C SER A 101 5.72 -5.57 12.71
N PRO A 102 6.26 -6.76 13.01
CA PRO A 102 6.51 -7.13 14.39
C PRO A 102 7.79 -6.44 14.86
N ASN A 103 7.87 -6.14 16.15
CA ASN A 103 9.15 -6.06 16.84
C ASN A 103 9.35 -7.36 17.63
N PRO A 104 10.28 -8.25 17.23
CA PRO A 104 10.45 -9.56 17.87
C PRO A 104 10.76 -9.47 19.38
N ILE A 105 11.39 -8.41 19.85
CA ILE A 105 11.67 -8.22 21.28
C ILE A 105 10.35 -8.00 22.05
N PHE A 106 9.48 -7.12 21.55
CA PHE A 106 8.22 -6.79 22.23
C PHE A 106 7.13 -7.83 22.04
N VAL A 107 7.02 -8.41 20.83
CA VAL A 107 5.92 -9.29 20.45
C VAL A 107 6.15 -10.73 20.88
N SER A 108 7.38 -11.24 20.75
CA SER A 108 7.69 -12.66 20.94
C SER A 108 8.81 -12.92 21.95
N ASN A 109 9.35 -11.87 22.58
CA ASN A 109 10.53 -11.93 23.44
C ASN A 109 11.75 -12.55 22.74
N TYR A 110 11.80 -12.53 21.41
CA TYR A 110 12.93 -13.04 20.66
C TYR A 110 14.04 -11.99 20.60
N VAL A 111 15.21 -12.35 21.13
CA VAL A 111 16.44 -11.56 21.01
C VAL A 111 17.31 -12.16 19.91
N HIS A 112 17.81 -11.30 19.03
CA HIS A 112 18.68 -11.72 17.92
C HIS A 112 19.87 -12.56 18.42
N GLY A 113 20.20 -13.63 17.69
CA GLY A 113 21.26 -14.57 18.04
C GLY A 113 20.81 -15.74 18.94
N GLN A 114 19.63 -15.65 19.58
CA GLN A 114 19.06 -16.78 20.32
C GLN A 114 18.40 -17.81 19.39
N LYS A 115 18.15 -19.00 19.92
CA LYS A 115 17.36 -20.03 19.23
C LYS A 115 15.90 -19.59 19.16
N ARG A 116 15.42 -19.31 17.95
CA ARG A 116 14.02 -18.95 17.68
C ARG A 116 13.11 -20.19 17.79
N THR A 117 11.87 -19.99 18.24
CA THR A 117 10.86 -21.05 18.35
C THR A 117 9.70 -20.83 17.39
N LYS A 118 8.97 -21.90 17.08
CA LYS A 118 7.76 -21.81 16.23
C LYS A 118 6.68 -20.94 16.87
N ASN A 119 6.50 -21.00 18.19
CA ASN A 119 5.50 -20.20 18.91
C ASN A 119 5.81 -18.70 18.85
N GLN A 120 7.09 -18.32 18.85
CA GLN A 120 7.49 -16.92 18.65
C GLN A 120 7.08 -16.41 17.27
N VAL A 121 7.33 -17.19 16.22
CA VAL A 121 6.91 -16.84 14.87
C VAL A 121 5.38 -16.76 14.76
N ILE A 122 4.63 -17.67 15.39
CA ILE A 122 3.16 -17.58 15.41
C ILE A 122 2.67 -16.31 16.11
N ALA A 123 3.30 -15.91 17.23
CA ALA A 123 2.96 -14.67 17.92
C ALA A 123 3.19 -13.44 17.03
N GLU A 124 4.29 -13.44 16.26
CA GLU A 124 4.59 -12.37 15.30
C GLU A 124 3.63 -12.36 14.11
N GLN A 125 3.28 -13.53 13.55
CA GLN A 125 2.26 -13.66 12.50
C GLN A 125 0.91 -13.08 12.95
N LYS A 126 0.53 -13.33 14.20
CA LYS A 126 -0.69 -12.76 14.80
C LYS A 126 -0.56 -11.27 15.10
N SER A 127 0.62 -10.67 15.09
CA SER A 127 0.80 -9.24 15.40
C SER A 127 0.68 -8.32 14.19
N VAL A 128 0.88 -8.84 12.97
CA VAL A 128 0.80 -8.07 11.72
C VAL A 128 -0.53 -8.26 11.00
N GLY A 129 -0.75 -7.54 9.91
CA GLY A 129 -1.96 -7.61 9.11
C GLY A 129 -2.82 -6.36 9.29
N GLY A 130 -4.07 -6.55 9.73
CA GLY A 130 -4.92 -5.44 10.15
C GLY A 130 -5.92 -5.81 11.24
N SER A 131 -6.53 -4.77 11.81
CA SER A 131 -7.64 -4.86 12.77
C SER A 131 -8.86 -4.14 12.21
N LEU A 132 -10.03 -4.78 12.30
CA LEU A 132 -11.31 -4.09 12.24
C LEU A 132 -11.75 -3.73 13.66
N VAL A 133 -12.13 -2.48 13.88
CA VAL A 133 -12.48 -1.95 15.20
C VAL A 133 -13.69 -1.03 15.09
N LYS A 134 -14.80 -1.36 15.78
CA LYS A 134 -15.92 -0.44 15.96
C LYS A 134 -15.50 0.68 16.91
N ILE A 135 -15.81 1.91 16.51
CA ILE A 135 -15.65 3.11 17.34
C ILE A 135 -16.95 3.89 17.43
N LYS A 136 -17.12 4.60 18.54
CA LYS A 136 -18.26 5.48 18.81
C LYS A 136 -17.81 6.79 19.40
N LYS A 137 -18.40 7.89 18.94
CA LYS A 137 -18.20 9.22 19.51
C LYS A 137 -19.07 9.38 20.74
N THR A 138 -18.44 9.75 21.85
CA THR A 138 -19.08 10.03 23.15
C THR A 138 -18.83 11.48 23.55
N ALA A 139 -19.36 11.90 24.70
CA ALA A 139 -19.01 13.19 25.31
C ALA A 139 -17.49 13.33 25.57
N ASN A 140 -16.78 12.21 25.72
CA ASN A 140 -15.33 12.18 25.97
C ASN A 140 -14.50 12.06 24.68
N GLY A 141 -15.12 12.06 23.49
CA GLY A 141 -14.46 11.82 22.21
C GLY A 141 -14.71 10.41 21.65
N TRP A 142 -13.98 10.05 20.61
CA TRP A 142 -14.05 8.71 20.01
C TRP A 142 -13.45 7.64 20.94
N GLN A 143 -14.16 6.53 21.09
CA GLN A 143 -13.75 5.38 21.89
C GLN A 143 -14.02 4.09 21.11
N TYR A 144 -13.17 3.07 21.25
CA TYR A 144 -13.48 1.76 20.68
C TYR A 144 -14.55 1.04 21.50
N VAL A 145 -15.39 0.28 20.81
CA VAL A 145 -16.46 -0.53 21.40
C VAL A 145 -15.94 -1.94 21.55
N GLN A 146 -15.47 -2.30 22.74
CA GLN A 146 -14.95 -3.64 23.02
C GLN A 146 -16.02 -4.72 22.80
N ASN A 147 -15.61 -5.86 22.23
CA ASN A 147 -16.49 -7.01 21.93
C ASN A 147 -17.62 -6.74 20.91
N ASP A 148 -17.55 -5.64 20.15
CA ASP A 148 -18.46 -5.47 19.02
C ASP A 148 -18.26 -6.61 18.00
N PRO A 149 -19.33 -7.17 17.40
CA PRO A 149 -19.22 -8.29 16.46
C PRO A 149 -18.33 -8.02 15.23
N VAL A 150 -18.11 -6.76 14.83
CA VAL A 150 -17.19 -6.45 13.72
C VAL A 150 -15.73 -6.62 14.13
N ASN A 151 -15.41 -6.49 15.42
CA ASN A 151 -14.04 -6.47 15.92
C ASN A 151 -13.32 -7.79 15.69
N ARG A 152 -12.27 -7.77 14.87
CA ARG A 152 -11.50 -8.96 14.52
C ARG A 152 -10.15 -8.60 13.93
N ARG A 153 -9.26 -9.59 13.89
CA ARG A 153 -7.99 -9.52 13.18
C ARG A 153 -8.11 -10.11 11.78
N ILE A 154 -7.40 -9.52 10.84
CA ILE A 154 -7.05 -10.11 9.54
C ILE A 154 -5.53 -10.18 9.53
N ASP A 155 -4.95 -11.29 9.97
CA ASP A 155 -3.52 -11.37 10.34
C ASP A 155 -2.70 -12.34 9.47
N GLY A 156 -1.42 -12.49 9.81
CA GLY A 156 -0.45 -13.34 9.13
C GLY A 156 -0.72 -14.85 9.21
N THR A 157 -1.84 -15.29 9.80
CA THR A 157 -2.22 -16.71 9.96
C THR A 157 -3.46 -17.11 9.17
N GLN A 158 -4.22 -16.15 8.63
CA GLN A 158 -5.50 -16.42 7.97
C GLN A 158 -5.34 -16.90 6.53
N LYS A 159 -6.21 -17.79 6.06
CA LYS A 159 -6.24 -18.15 4.63
C LYS A 159 -6.92 -17.03 3.84
N ILE A 160 -6.21 -16.46 2.86
CA ILE A 160 -6.72 -15.39 1.98
C ILE A 160 -6.62 -15.85 0.53
N HIS A 161 -7.73 -15.83 -0.20
CA HIS A 161 -7.76 -16.25 -1.59
C HIS A 161 -7.23 -15.17 -2.54
N PHE A 162 -6.60 -15.60 -3.64
CA PHE A 162 -6.33 -14.68 -4.76
C PHE A 162 -7.62 -14.43 -5.54
N ALA A 163 -7.80 -13.18 -5.97
CA ALA A 163 -8.91 -12.77 -6.82
C ALA A 163 -9.00 -13.63 -8.09
N ASN A 164 -10.21 -13.80 -8.63
CA ASN A 164 -10.50 -14.62 -9.81
C ASN A 164 -10.04 -16.10 -9.75
N GLY A 165 -9.65 -16.61 -8.57
CA GLY A 165 -9.10 -17.96 -8.45
C GLY A 165 -7.71 -18.13 -9.08
N GLU A 166 -6.96 -17.03 -9.24
CA GLU A 166 -5.59 -17.05 -9.76
C GLU A 166 -4.71 -18.02 -8.96
N ILE A 167 -3.89 -18.80 -9.68
CA ILE A 167 -3.04 -19.83 -9.08
C ILE A 167 -1.60 -19.31 -9.02
N VAL A 168 -1.23 -18.74 -7.87
CA VAL A 168 0.13 -18.28 -7.60
C VAL A 168 0.91 -19.43 -6.96
N LYS A 169 2.03 -19.84 -7.57
CA LYS A 169 2.87 -20.96 -7.12
C LYS A 169 2.08 -22.24 -6.75
N GLY A 170 1.08 -22.56 -7.57
CA GLY A 170 0.30 -23.78 -7.42
C GLY A 170 -0.85 -23.71 -6.40
N GLN A 171 -1.11 -22.54 -5.81
CA GLN A 171 -2.23 -22.34 -4.87
C GLN A 171 -3.09 -21.14 -5.27
N ASN A 172 -4.40 -21.24 -5.05
CA ASN A 172 -5.32 -20.12 -5.21
C ASN A 172 -5.56 -19.34 -3.91
N TYR A 173 -4.66 -19.50 -2.94
CA TYR A 173 -4.67 -18.79 -1.66
C TYR A 173 -3.24 -18.60 -1.13
N ALA A 174 -3.09 -17.60 -0.28
CA ALA A 174 -1.95 -17.38 0.60
C ALA A 174 -2.36 -17.60 2.06
N ILE A 175 -1.38 -17.81 2.94
CA ILE A 175 -1.58 -17.75 4.39
C ILE A 175 -1.08 -16.41 4.89
N GLY A 176 -2.02 -15.55 5.22
CA GLY A 176 -1.85 -14.28 5.87
C GLY A 176 -1.71 -13.10 4.92
N THR A 177 -1.77 -11.93 5.53
CA THR A 177 -1.25 -10.67 5.00
C THR A 177 -0.22 -10.12 5.99
N LEU A 178 0.84 -9.49 5.48
CA LEU A 178 1.98 -9.03 6.28
C LEU A 178 2.69 -7.85 5.61
N GLY A 179 3.47 -7.07 6.38
CA GLY A 179 4.10 -5.87 5.83
C GLY A 179 3.07 -4.83 5.41
N ASN A 180 1.92 -4.79 6.08
CA ASN A 180 0.80 -3.94 5.74
C ASN A 180 1.15 -2.47 6.05
N CYS A 181 1.60 -1.72 5.06
CA CYS A 181 2.05 -0.33 5.21
C CYS A 181 0.89 0.66 5.06
N ALA A 182 0.68 1.23 3.88
CA ALA A 182 -0.44 2.12 3.61
C ALA A 182 -1.63 1.40 2.94
N GLY A 183 -2.47 2.15 2.22
CA GLY A 183 -3.68 1.60 1.64
C GLY A 183 -4.50 2.58 0.81
N GLY A 184 -5.79 2.29 0.70
CA GLY A 184 -6.76 3.15 0.04
C GLY A 184 -8.20 2.72 0.28
N HIS A 185 -9.14 3.62 -0.02
CA HIS A 185 -10.57 3.38 0.05
C HIS A 185 -11.14 3.10 -1.34
N THR A 186 -12.01 2.10 -1.46
CA THR A 186 -12.74 1.87 -2.71
C THR A 186 -14.09 2.58 -2.71
N PRO A 187 -14.61 2.98 -3.88
CA PRO A 187 -15.96 3.56 -4.00
C PRO A 187 -17.08 2.61 -3.55
N TRP A 188 -16.85 1.29 -3.56
CA TRP A 188 -17.81 0.28 -3.10
C TRP A 188 -17.67 -0.09 -1.61
N GLY A 189 -16.95 0.72 -0.83
CA GLY A 189 -16.97 0.64 0.64
C GLY A 189 -16.07 -0.45 1.22
N THR A 190 -14.97 -0.77 0.55
CA THR A 190 -13.91 -1.65 1.07
C THR A 190 -12.61 -0.88 1.30
N VAL A 191 -11.68 -1.47 2.05
CA VAL A 191 -10.30 -0.98 2.18
C VAL A 191 -9.38 -1.85 1.33
N ILE A 192 -8.39 -1.23 0.71
CA ILE A 192 -7.22 -1.92 0.17
C ILE A 192 -6.06 -1.64 1.13
N THR A 193 -5.40 -2.70 1.61
CA THR A 193 -4.17 -2.63 2.38
C THR A 193 -3.01 -3.18 1.56
N CYS A 194 -1.81 -2.64 1.75
CA CYS A 194 -0.66 -2.88 0.88
C CYS A 194 0.47 -3.63 1.57
N GLU A 195 0.90 -4.76 0.99
CA GLU A 195 2.08 -5.49 1.47
C GLU A 195 3.36 -4.87 0.87
N GLU A 196 4.21 -4.27 1.72
CA GLU A 196 5.35 -3.45 1.32
C GLU A 196 6.68 -4.18 1.53
N ASN A 197 7.23 -4.17 2.75
CA ASN A 197 8.45 -4.91 3.12
C ASN A 197 8.23 -6.43 3.28
N TYR A 198 7.45 -7.05 2.40
CA TYR A 198 7.02 -8.46 2.47
C TYR A 198 8.19 -9.46 2.45
N GLN A 199 9.32 -9.09 1.84
CA GLN A 199 10.50 -9.94 1.71
C GLN A 199 11.15 -10.26 3.08
N ASP A 200 10.93 -9.43 4.09
CA ASP A 200 11.53 -9.59 5.41
C ASP A 200 10.97 -10.81 6.17
N PHE A 201 9.82 -11.32 5.76
CA PHE A 201 9.10 -12.39 6.42
C PHE A 201 9.51 -13.77 5.88
N TYR A 202 9.35 -14.00 4.58
CA TYR A 202 9.62 -15.29 3.93
C TYR A 202 10.83 -15.28 2.98
N GLY A 203 11.44 -14.12 2.75
CA GLY A 203 12.45 -13.89 1.71
C GLY A 203 11.80 -13.48 0.40
N ASP A 204 12.59 -13.35 -0.66
CA ASP A 204 12.06 -13.16 -2.01
C ASP A 204 12.94 -13.81 -3.09
N ASN A 205 12.31 -14.07 -4.24
CA ASN A 205 12.94 -14.50 -5.47
C ASN A 205 12.74 -13.43 -6.54
N GLU A 206 13.83 -12.87 -7.05
CA GLU A 206 13.77 -11.96 -8.19
C GLU A 206 14.04 -12.72 -9.49
N LYS A 207 13.44 -12.21 -10.57
CA LYS A 207 13.75 -12.64 -11.92
C LYS A 207 14.96 -11.87 -12.43
N ILE A 208 15.97 -12.60 -12.91
CA ILE A 208 17.16 -12.03 -13.55
C ILE A 208 17.29 -12.70 -14.92
N LYS A 209 16.99 -11.95 -15.99
CA LYS A 209 16.90 -12.50 -17.35
C LYS A 209 15.92 -13.69 -17.38
N ASN A 210 16.41 -14.89 -17.71
CA ASN A 210 15.62 -16.12 -17.81
C ASN A 210 15.74 -17.02 -16.57
N SER A 211 16.40 -16.58 -15.50
CA SER A 211 16.52 -17.34 -14.25
C SER A 211 15.86 -16.63 -13.07
N PHE A 212 15.53 -17.41 -12.04
CA PHE A 212 15.07 -16.90 -10.75
C PHE A 212 16.22 -17.03 -9.76
N LYS A 213 16.51 -15.94 -9.04
CA LYS A 213 17.55 -15.92 -8.01
C LYS A 213 16.91 -15.54 -6.70
N LYS A 214 17.22 -16.28 -5.64
CA LYS A 214 16.94 -15.84 -4.28
C LYS A 214 17.79 -14.61 -3.99
N THR A 215 17.16 -13.46 -3.80
CA THR A 215 17.88 -12.18 -3.61
C THR A 215 17.83 -11.71 -2.17
N THR A 216 16.74 -12.00 -1.45
CA THR A 216 16.56 -11.48 -0.08
C THR A 216 16.40 -12.59 0.95
N THR A 217 17.11 -12.43 2.07
CA THR A 217 16.96 -13.29 3.24
C THR A 217 15.81 -12.76 4.10
N ALA A 218 14.97 -13.66 4.60
CA ALA A 218 13.95 -13.33 5.58
C ALA A 218 14.59 -12.84 6.89
N ASN A 219 14.50 -11.54 7.16
CA ASN A 219 14.98 -10.91 8.39
C ASN A 219 14.29 -11.50 9.64
N TYR A 220 12.99 -11.77 9.56
CA TYR A 220 12.21 -12.40 10.64
C TYR A 220 12.33 -13.93 10.66
N GLN A 221 12.96 -14.54 9.66
CA GLN A 221 13.22 -15.98 9.59
C GLN A 221 11.96 -16.87 9.65
N TRP A 222 10.77 -16.36 9.28
CA TRP A 222 9.54 -17.16 9.32
C TRP A 222 9.61 -18.36 8.37
N ASN A 223 10.33 -18.22 7.26
CA ASN A 223 10.61 -19.29 6.31
C ASN A 223 11.33 -20.51 6.90
N LYS A 224 11.98 -20.41 8.07
CA LYS A 224 12.58 -21.56 8.75
C LYS A 224 11.54 -22.44 9.46
N PHE A 225 10.33 -21.93 9.68
CA PHE A 225 9.26 -22.60 10.44
C PHE A 225 8.02 -22.90 9.59
N PHE A 226 7.77 -22.08 8.57
CA PHE A 226 6.66 -22.22 7.64
C PHE A 226 7.15 -22.04 6.20
N ALA A 227 6.91 -23.04 5.36
CA ALA A 227 7.38 -23.06 3.97
C ALA A 227 6.34 -22.44 3.01
N TYR A 228 5.91 -21.21 3.29
CA TYR A 228 5.03 -20.48 2.36
C TYR A 228 5.87 -19.86 1.23
N PRO A 229 5.44 -19.97 -0.04
CA PRO A 229 6.14 -19.36 -1.16
C PRO A 229 6.24 -17.83 -1.01
N PRO A 230 7.41 -17.21 -1.22
CA PRO A 230 7.54 -15.76 -1.23
C PRO A 230 6.57 -15.04 -2.16
N GLU A 231 6.28 -15.64 -3.31
CA GLU A 231 5.38 -15.08 -4.33
C GLU A 231 3.92 -14.98 -3.86
N HIS A 232 3.57 -15.52 -2.69
CA HIS A 232 2.27 -15.33 -2.06
C HIS A 232 2.08 -13.95 -1.39
N TYR A 233 3.13 -13.15 -1.30
CA TYR A 233 3.14 -11.85 -0.60
C TYR A 233 3.69 -10.73 -1.49
N GLY A 234 3.43 -9.48 -1.12
CA GLY A 234 3.76 -8.30 -1.93
C GLY A 234 2.63 -7.90 -2.86
N TRP A 235 1.38 -8.18 -2.46
CA TRP A 235 0.17 -7.87 -3.21
C TRP A 235 -0.68 -6.88 -2.41
N CYS A 236 -1.48 -6.07 -3.09
CA CYS A 236 -2.59 -5.39 -2.44
C CYS A 236 -3.67 -6.39 -2.01
N VAL A 237 -4.21 -6.21 -0.81
CA VAL A 237 -5.27 -7.04 -0.22
C VAL A 237 -6.49 -6.16 0.03
N GLU A 238 -7.64 -6.53 -0.54
CA GLU A 238 -8.89 -5.84 -0.28
C GLU A 238 -9.65 -6.53 0.84
N VAL A 239 -10.17 -5.75 1.80
CA VAL A 239 -10.91 -6.22 2.96
C VAL A 239 -12.27 -5.52 3.04
N ASN A 240 -13.33 -6.30 3.19
CA ASN A 240 -14.65 -5.76 3.51
C ASN A 240 -14.71 -5.40 5.01
N PRO A 241 -14.98 -4.14 5.39
CA PRO A 241 -14.91 -3.71 6.77
C PRO A 241 -16.02 -4.28 7.67
N VAL A 242 -17.12 -4.76 7.09
CA VAL A 242 -18.24 -5.34 7.83
C VAL A 242 -18.06 -6.84 8.02
N THR A 243 -17.69 -7.56 6.95
CA THR A 243 -17.62 -9.02 6.97
C THR A 243 -16.21 -9.55 7.30
N GLY A 244 -15.18 -8.72 7.14
CA GLY A 244 -13.78 -9.14 7.23
C GLY A 244 -13.33 -10.05 6.09
N HIS A 245 -14.15 -10.24 5.04
CA HIS A 245 -13.74 -11.01 3.87
C HIS A 245 -12.58 -10.31 3.18
N ALA A 246 -11.49 -11.05 2.96
CA ALA A 246 -10.24 -10.54 2.40
C ALA A 246 -9.88 -11.28 1.10
N VAL A 247 -9.34 -10.55 0.11
CA VAL A 247 -8.90 -11.09 -1.18
C VAL A 247 -7.62 -10.40 -1.64
N LYS A 248 -6.66 -11.17 -2.18
CA LYS A 248 -5.42 -10.65 -2.76
C LYS A 248 -5.59 -10.34 -4.24
N HIS A 249 -5.18 -9.16 -4.70
CA HIS A 249 -5.34 -8.73 -6.09
C HIS A 249 -4.03 -8.82 -6.87
N THR A 250 -3.93 -9.80 -7.76
CA THR A 250 -2.75 -9.94 -8.64
C THR A 250 -2.72 -8.92 -9.77
N SER A 251 -3.87 -8.33 -10.11
CA SER A 251 -4.03 -7.29 -11.14
C SER A 251 -3.21 -6.03 -10.88
N LEU A 252 -2.90 -5.74 -9.61
CA LEU A 252 -2.09 -4.60 -9.20
C LEU A 252 -0.57 -4.83 -9.35
N GLY A 253 -0.15 -6.04 -9.73
CA GLY A 253 1.25 -6.42 -9.76
C GLY A 253 1.77 -6.77 -8.36
N ARG A 254 3.03 -7.26 -8.31
CA ARG A 254 3.71 -7.65 -7.08
C ARG A 254 4.99 -6.87 -6.89
N TYR A 255 5.05 -6.08 -5.83
CA TYR A 255 6.20 -5.27 -5.43
C TYR A 255 5.96 -4.72 -4.01
N ALA A 256 6.83 -3.82 -3.51
CA ALA A 256 6.69 -3.25 -2.17
C ALA A 256 5.67 -2.10 -2.22
N HIS A 257 4.39 -2.44 -2.21
CA HIS A 257 3.32 -1.46 -2.32
C HIS A 257 3.30 -0.54 -1.10
N GLU A 258 3.50 0.77 -1.28
CA GLU A 258 3.22 1.72 -0.19
C GLU A 258 1.71 1.87 -0.06
N CYS A 259 1.08 2.46 -1.07
CA CYS A 259 -0.33 2.84 -1.08
C CYS A 259 -1.11 2.18 -2.23
N ALA A 260 -2.43 2.34 -2.20
CA ALA A 260 -3.35 1.94 -3.27
C ALA A 260 -4.43 3.02 -3.46
N THR A 261 -4.03 4.18 -3.95
CA THR A 261 -4.88 5.37 -4.07
C THR A 261 -5.88 5.20 -5.20
N VAL A 262 -7.15 4.99 -4.84
CA VAL A 262 -8.24 4.74 -5.80
C VAL A 262 -8.88 6.05 -6.22
N THR A 263 -9.16 6.19 -7.51
CA THR A 263 -9.93 7.29 -8.09
C THR A 263 -10.77 6.81 -9.26
N GLU A 264 -11.71 7.65 -9.69
CA GLU A 264 -12.55 7.41 -10.86
C GLU A 264 -12.12 8.34 -11.98
N ALA A 265 -11.78 7.77 -13.14
CA ALA A 265 -11.51 8.54 -14.34
C ALA A 265 -12.80 9.20 -14.86
N ARG A 266 -12.67 10.25 -15.68
CA ARG A 266 -13.82 10.99 -16.26
C ARG A 266 -14.81 10.12 -17.05
N ASP A 267 -14.36 8.96 -17.53
CA ASP A 267 -15.17 7.99 -18.26
C ASP A 267 -15.73 6.87 -17.37
N GLY A 268 -15.64 7.03 -16.04
CA GLY A 268 -16.19 6.12 -15.04
C GLY A 268 -15.33 4.89 -14.75
N ARG A 269 -14.14 4.77 -15.34
CA ARG A 269 -13.23 3.65 -15.04
C ARG A 269 -12.51 3.88 -13.72
N ILE A 270 -12.38 2.83 -12.93
CA ILE A 270 -11.59 2.85 -11.69
C ILE A 270 -10.10 2.84 -12.03
N VAL A 271 -9.37 3.74 -11.39
CA VAL A 271 -7.91 3.86 -11.48
C VAL A 271 -7.33 3.70 -10.09
N VAL A 272 -6.26 2.92 -9.96
CA VAL A 272 -5.51 2.77 -8.71
C VAL A 272 -4.07 3.15 -8.96
N TYR A 273 -3.57 4.15 -8.23
CA TYR A 273 -2.15 4.52 -8.21
C TYR A 273 -1.45 3.86 -7.04
N SER A 274 -0.20 3.44 -7.24
CA SER A 274 0.59 2.77 -6.21
C SER A 274 2.08 3.05 -6.39
N GLY A 275 2.77 3.37 -5.29
CA GLY A 275 4.22 3.48 -5.22
C GLY A 275 4.87 2.14 -4.87
N ASP A 276 6.07 1.90 -5.40
CA ASP A 276 6.95 0.80 -5.00
C ASP A 276 8.09 1.33 -4.14
N ASP A 277 7.97 1.23 -2.82
CA ASP A 277 8.89 1.87 -1.86
C ASP A 277 10.24 1.14 -1.77
N LYS A 278 11.04 1.23 -2.83
CA LYS A 278 12.44 0.85 -2.83
C LYS A 278 13.24 1.83 -3.68
N ASN A 279 14.53 1.95 -3.36
CA ASN A 279 15.45 2.75 -4.16
C ASN A 279 15.41 2.24 -5.60
N ASP A 280 15.30 3.17 -6.55
CA ASP A 280 15.34 2.90 -7.98
C ASP A 280 14.18 2.07 -8.53
N GLU A 281 13.07 2.00 -7.79
CA GLU A 281 11.81 1.40 -8.26
C GLU A 281 10.80 2.47 -8.71
N CYS A 282 9.57 2.06 -9.00
CA CYS A 282 8.69 2.76 -9.93
C CYS A 282 7.34 3.19 -9.32
N ILE A 283 6.61 4.05 -10.02
CA ILE A 283 5.19 4.32 -9.77
C ILE A 283 4.35 3.52 -10.76
N TYR A 284 3.27 2.92 -10.26
CA TYR A 284 2.36 2.09 -11.03
C TYR A 284 0.95 2.67 -11.04
N LYS A 285 0.18 2.24 -12.04
CA LYS A 285 -1.23 2.60 -12.21
C LYS A 285 -2.01 1.44 -12.80
N LEU A 286 -3.03 0.95 -12.10
CA LEU A 286 -4.03 0.04 -12.66
C LEU A 286 -5.18 0.86 -13.25
N ILE A 287 -5.66 0.48 -14.43
CA ILE A 287 -6.98 0.88 -14.93
C ILE A 287 -7.86 -0.37 -14.95
N SER A 288 -8.93 -0.36 -14.15
CA SER A 288 -9.83 -1.50 -14.04
C SER A 288 -10.69 -1.69 -15.29
N ASN A 289 -11.07 -2.94 -15.54
CA ASN A 289 -12.06 -3.31 -16.54
C ASN A 289 -13.51 -3.25 -15.99
N ASP A 290 -13.68 -3.03 -14.69
CA ASP A 290 -14.96 -2.96 -13.98
C ASP A 290 -15.05 -1.67 -13.15
N GLN A 291 -16.26 -1.15 -12.97
CA GLN A 291 -16.54 0.02 -12.14
C GLN A 291 -16.63 -0.31 -10.64
N ASN A 292 -16.89 -1.57 -10.28
CA ASN A 292 -17.10 -2.00 -8.90
C ASN A 292 -16.11 -3.09 -8.45
N SER A 293 -15.00 -3.23 -9.14
CA SER A 293 -13.97 -4.22 -8.82
C SER A 293 -12.63 -3.80 -9.40
N ILE A 294 -11.54 -4.26 -8.79
CA ILE A 294 -10.17 -4.18 -9.32
C ILE A 294 -9.60 -5.55 -9.67
N HIS A 295 -10.41 -6.62 -9.65
CA HIS A 295 -9.94 -7.98 -9.91
C HIS A 295 -9.27 -8.14 -11.28
N LYS A 296 -9.66 -7.32 -12.27
CA LYS A 296 -9.12 -7.34 -13.63
C LYS A 296 -8.91 -5.92 -14.13
N GLY A 297 -7.84 -5.71 -14.86
CA GLY A 297 -7.53 -4.43 -15.47
C GLY A 297 -6.19 -4.50 -16.19
N GLU A 298 -5.74 -3.35 -16.65
CA GLU A 298 -4.42 -3.18 -17.25
C GLU A 298 -3.52 -2.40 -16.30
N LEU A 299 -2.41 -3.03 -15.90
CA LEU A 299 -1.38 -2.40 -15.10
C LEU A 299 -0.42 -1.62 -16.00
N PHE A 300 -0.07 -0.42 -15.56
CA PHE A 300 0.89 0.46 -16.20
C PHE A 300 1.99 0.83 -15.21
N VAL A 301 3.15 1.19 -15.74
CA VAL A 301 4.27 1.78 -14.98
C VAL A 301 4.68 3.11 -15.59
N ALA A 302 5.12 4.05 -14.76
CA ALA A 302 5.46 5.40 -15.18
C ALA A 302 6.83 5.48 -15.88
N ASP A 303 6.86 6.14 -17.04
CA ASP A 303 8.05 6.76 -17.62
C ASP A 303 7.91 8.27 -17.39
N THR A 304 8.37 8.72 -16.21
CA THR A 304 8.22 10.12 -15.76
C THR A 304 9.16 11.06 -16.50
N VAL A 305 10.26 10.52 -17.07
CA VAL A 305 11.17 11.28 -17.94
C VAL A 305 10.46 11.72 -19.22
N ASN A 306 9.67 10.85 -19.84
CA ASN A 306 8.95 11.15 -21.08
C ASN A 306 7.46 11.48 -20.87
N GLY A 307 7.00 11.48 -19.62
CA GLY A 307 5.61 11.79 -19.26
C GLY A 307 4.59 10.82 -19.88
N ARG A 308 4.83 9.51 -19.79
CA ARG A 308 3.93 8.49 -20.35
C ARG A 308 3.78 7.25 -19.47
N TRP A 309 2.64 6.57 -19.62
CA TRP A 309 2.34 5.31 -18.96
C TRP A 309 2.66 4.16 -19.89
N LEU A 310 3.52 3.25 -19.44
CA LEU A 310 3.91 2.07 -20.20
C LEU A 310 3.07 0.89 -19.74
N SER A 311 2.37 0.25 -20.67
CA SER A 311 1.56 -0.94 -20.37
C SER A 311 2.46 -2.12 -19.97
N LEU A 312 2.10 -2.81 -18.88
CA LEU A 312 2.67 -4.10 -18.47
C LEU A 312 1.86 -5.29 -19.02
N ASP A 313 1.16 -5.12 -20.14
CA ASP A 313 0.52 -6.20 -20.88
C ASP A 313 1.54 -6.92 -21.79
N ILE A 314 1.70 -8.23 -21.58
CA ILE A 314 2.63 -9.07 -22.35
C ILE A 314 2.35 -9.04 -23.85
N ASN A 315 1.11 -8.82 -24.27
CA ASN A 315 0.73 -8.76 -25.68
C ASN A 315 1.02 -7.40 -26.33
N LYS A 316 1.08 -6.34 -25.53
CA LYS A 316 1.44 -4.98 -25.99
C LYS A 316 2.94 -4.72 -25.94
N GLN A 317 3.69 -5.57 -25.22
CA GLN A 317 5.14 -5.46 -25.05
C GLN A 317 5.88 -6.70 -25.57
N PRO A 318 6.24 -6.77 -26.87
CA PRO A 318 6.95 -7.92 -27.43
C PRO A 318 8.26 -8.28 -26.72
N VAL A 319 8.92 -7.32 -26.07
CA VAL A 319 10.13 -7.57 -25.27
C VAL A 319 9.86 -8.48 -24.07
N LEU A 320 8.68 -8.38 -23.44
CA LEU A 320 8.31 -9.19 -22.27
C LEU A 320 8.12 -10.67 -22.63
N LYS A 321 7.67 -10.97 -23.85
CA LYS A 321 7.51 -12.36 -24.34
C LYS A 321 8.82 -13.15 -24.37
N LYS A 322 9.97 -12.49 -24.32
CA LYS A 322 11.29 -13.14 -24.22
C LYS A 322 11.54 -13.76 -22.86
N TYR A 323 10.87 -13.24 -21.82
CA TYR A 323 11.17 -13.56 -20.42
C TYR A 323 9.99 -14.24 -19.70
N PHE A 324 8.76 -13.99 -20.16
CA PHE A 324 7.54 -14.38 -19.48
C PHE A 324 6.67 -15.30 -20.33
N GLY A 325 6.14 -16.35 -19.71
CA GLY A 325 5.24 -17.29 -20.37
C GLY A 325 3.79 -16.81 -20.43
N ASN A 326 3.37 -15.98 -19.47
CA ASN A 326 1.99 -15.50 -19.35
C ASN A 326 1.92 -14.17 -18.57
N GLN A 327 0.72 -13.57 -18.54
CA GLN A 327 0.48 -12.29 -17.87
C GLN A 327 0.67 -12.36 -16.35
N LEU A 328 0.32 -13.48 -15.70
CA LEU A 328 0.50 -13.64 -14.26
C LEU A 328 1.98 -13.59 -13.87
N GLU A 329 2.88 -14.17 -14.68
CA GLU A 329 4.32 -14.04 -14.44
C GLU A 329 4.82 -12.61 -14.59
N VAL A 330 4.29 -11.84 -15.56
CA VAL A 330 4.62 -10.41 -15.70
C VAL A 330 4.24 -9.65 -14.43
N LEU A 331 3.03 -9.90 -13.90
CA LEU A 331 2.54 -9.25 -12.69
C LEU A 331 3.29 -9.71 -11.44
N THR A 332 3.65 -10.99 -11.34
CA THR A 332 4.43 -11.55 -10.22
C THR A 332 5.85 -10.99 -10.15
N TYR A 333 6.44 -10.64 -11.29
CA TYR A 333 7.78 -10.07 -11.38
C TYR A 333 7.74 -8.68 -12.04
N ALA A 334 6.79 -7.86 -11.59
CA ALA A 334 6.46 -6.56 -12.16
C ALA A 334 7.67 -5.61 -12.21
N ARG A 335 8.52 -5.58 -11.18
CA ARG A 335 9.77 -4.80 -11.18
C ARG A 335 10.66 -5.12 -12.38
N PHE A 336 10.94 -6.40 -12.62
CA PHE A 336 11.76 -6.82 -13.76
C PHE A 336 11.11 -6.40 -15.09
N ALA A 337 9.80 -6.63 -15.24
CA ALA A 337 9.07 -6.25 -16.43
C ALA A 337 9.10 -4.72 -16.67
N ALA A 338 8.91 -3.93 -15.62
CA ALA A 338 8.97 -2.46 -15.65
C ALA A 338 10.34 -1.96 -16.13
N HIS A 339 11.42 -2.51 -15.59
CA HIS A 339 12.78 -2.15 -16.01
C HIS A 339 13.05 -2.52 -17.47
N GLU A 340 12.60 -3.69 -17.93
CA GLU A 340 12.79 -4.12 -19.34
C GLU A 340 12.05 -3.25 -20.35
N ILE A 341 10.94 -2.61 -19.96
CA ILE A 341 10.19 -1.70 -20.85
C ILE A 341 10.58 -0.24 -20.69
N GLY A 342 11.54 0.07 -19.80
CA GLY A 342 12.10 1.42 -19.65
C GLY A 342 11.34 2.33 -18.69
N ALA A 343 10.73 1.77 -17.64
CA ALA A 343 10.16 2.55 -16.54
C ALA A 343 11.21 3.47 -15.89
N THR A 344 10.77 4.61 -15.34
CA THR A 344 11.67 5.51 -14.62
C THR A 344 11.93 5.01 -13.21
N ARG A 345 13.21 4.92 -12.86
CA ARG A 345 13.71 4.59 -11.52
C ARG A 345 13.66 5.83 -10.64
N LEU A 346 13.00 5.73 -9.49
CA LEU A 346 12.68 6.87 -8.62
C LEU A 346 13.29 6.72 -7.23
N ASP A 347 13.21 7.82 -6.47
CA ASP A 347 13.76 7.91 -5.13
C ASP A 347 12.71 7.51 -4.10
N ARG A 348 12.51 6.18 -3.97
CA ARG A 348 11.56 5.56 -3.03
C ARG A 348 10.16 6.18 -3.06
N PRO A 349 9.35 5.83 -4.09
CA PRO A 349 7.94 6.20 -4.13
C PRO A 349 7.17 5.61 -2.94
N GLU A 350 6.74 6.48 -2.03
CA GLU A 350 5.86 6.15 -0.90
C GLU A 350 4.41 6.58 -1.26
N ASP A 351 3.73 7.28 -0.35
CA ASP A 351 2.32 7.66 -0.47
C ASP A 351 1.99 8.48 -1.73
N ILE A 352 0.77 8.23 -2.22
CA ILE A 352 0.17 8.94 -3.35
C ILE A 352 -1.17 9.49 -2.90
N GLU A 353 -1.41 10.78 -3.14
CA GLU A 353 -2.68 11.41 -2.81
C GLU A 353 -3.20 12.24 -3.98
N ILE A 354 -4.53 12.36 -4.06
CA ILE A 354 -5.19 13.10 -5.13
C ILE A 354 -5.98 14.24 -4.51
N ASP A 355 -5.71 15.47 -4.95
CA ASP A 355 -6.47 16.62 -4.48
C ASP A 355 -7.92 16.49 -4.96
N PRO A 356 -8.91 16.44 -4.05
CA PRO A 356 -10.31 16.24 -4.41
C PRO A 356 -10.91 17.42 -5.20
N ASN A 357 -10.27 18.60 -5.19
CA ASN A 357 -10.81 19.79 -5.84
C ASN A 357 -10.39 19.91 -7.31
N ASN A 358 -9.14 19.58 -7.61
CA ASN A 358 -8.57 19.79 -8.94
C ASN A 358 -8.05 18.51 -9.62
N GLY A 359 -7.94 17.40 -8.88
CA GLY A 359 -7.46 16.12 -9.39
C GLY A 359 -5.95 16.03 -9.58
N ASP A 360 -5.18 16.99 -9.07
CA ASP A 360 -3.71 16.91 -9.07
C ASP A 360 -3.27 15.73 -8.20
N VAL A 361 -2.22 15.03 -8.67
CA VAL A 361 -1.67 13.88 -7.96
C VAL A 361 -0.34 14.25 -7.31
N TYR A 362 -0.24 13.96 -6.02
CA TYR A 362 0.91 14.20 -5.16
C TYR A 362 1.54 12.86 -4.82
N ILE A 363 2.86 12.80 -4.87
CA ILE A 363 3.62 11.57 -4.62
C ILE A 363 4.80 11.94 -3.74
N THR A 364 5.01 11.20 -2.66
CA THR A 364 6.23 11.31 -1.86
C THR A 364 7.34 10.47 -2.48
N LEU A 365 8.49 11.09 -2.66
CA LEU A 365 9.75 10.43 -2.99
C LEU A 365 10.62 10.65 -1.77
N THR A 366 10.77 9.64 -0.90
CA THR A 366 11.20 9.90 0.47
C THR A 366 12.71 10.12 0.61
N ASN A 367 13.52 9.42 -0.19
CA ASN A 367 14.97 9.52 -0.29
C ASN A 367 15.55 8.46 -1.24
N ASN A 368 16.81 8.66 -1.62
CA ASN A 368 17.68 7.66 -2.23
C ASN A 368 19.12 7.86 -1.75
N LYS A 369 19.40 7.40 -0.52
CA LYS A 369 20.71 7.57 0.14
C LYS A 369 21.89 7.03 -0.68
N PRO A 370 21.79 5.86 -1.36
CA PRO A 370 22.87 5.39 -2.23
C PRO A 370 23.27 6.38 -3.34
N LYS A 371 22.34 7.24 -3.79
CA LYS A 371 22.59 8.30 -4.77
C LYS A 371 22.90 9.66 -4.14
N GLY A 372 23.02 9.73 -2.82
CA GLY A 372 23.23 10.98 -2.09
C GLY A 372 21.99 11.88 -2.01
N ASN A 373 20.80 11.35 -2.33
CA ASN A 373 19.54 12.07 -2.14
C ASN A 373 18.95 11.71 -0.78
N TYR A 374 19.03 12.62 0.19
CA TYR A 374 18.59 12.36 1.56
C TYR A 374 17.14 12.79 1.85
N HIS A 375 16.50 13.50 0.92
CA HIS A 375 15.22 14.18 1.17
C HIS A 375 14.20 14.06 0.03
N GLY A 376 14.50 13.29 -1.02
CA GLY A 376 13.61 13.14 -2.18
C GLY A 376 13.93 14.06 -3.34
#